data_AF-A0A2V7D1D4-F1
#
_entry.id   AF-A0A2V7D1D4-F1
#
_cell.length_a   1.000
_cell.length_b   1.000
_cell.length_c   1.000
_cell.angle_alpha   90.00
_cell.angle_beta   90.00
_cell.angle_gamma   90.00
#
_symmetry.space_group_name_H-M   'P 1'
#
loop_
_entity.id
_entity.type
_entity.pdbx_description
1 polymer ?
#
loop_
_entity_poly.entity_id
_entity_poly.type
_entity_poly.pdbx_seq_one_letter_code
_entity_poly.pdbx_strand_id
1 'polypeptide(L)'
;MGRPALPLSEAALAALERNDWPGNARELQNCLRQALALADGSAITVADLRLPAREPAREDSGADEAVLAMLRLHGFDMQATARALGWDRSTVTQRLKGLGFRAVVDSNGDRGKAALELAGDPALSRMVELKLREYSEHLLRVVESFGSSDEAIAACRKRFKNLPERHFRSLELLVRQHFDRRSSTVKV
;
A
#
# COMPACT_ATOMS: atom_id res chain seq x y z
N MET A 1 -27.21 -20.16 -9.08
CA MET A 1 -26.86 -21.55 -8.74
C MET A 1 -25.36 -21.61 -8.48
N GLY A 2 -24.94 -21.81 -7.23
CA GLY A 2 -23.53 -21.81 -6.85
C GLY A 2 -22.87 -23.15 -7.22
N ARG A 3 -21.78 -23.10 -7.99
CA ARG A 3 -20.90 -24.25 -8.24
C ARG A 3 -20.34 -24.70 -6.87
N PRO A 4 -20.28 -26.00 -6.56
CA PRO A 4 -19.70 -26.47 -5.30
C PRO A 4 -18.27 -25.95 -5.15
N ALA A 5 -17.86 -25.63 -3.91
CA ALA A 5 -16.51 -25.17 -3.62
C ALA A 5 -15.51 -26.26 -4.02
N LEU A 6 -14.71 -26.00 -5.06
CA LEU A 6 -13.64 -26.89 -5.50
C LEU A 6 -12.44 -26.73 -4.55
N PRO A 7 -11.88 -27.83 -4.03
CA PRO A 7 -10.67 -27.76 -3.22
C PRO A 7 -9.48 -27.26 -4.04
N LEU A 8 -8.58 -26.51 -3.40
CA LEU A 8 -7.28 -26.16 -3.98
C LEU A 8 -6.32 -27.34 -3.81
N SER A 9 -5.58 -27.68 -4.86
CA SER A 9 -4.41 -28.56 -4.69
C SER A 9 -3.35 -27.91 -3.79
N GLU A 10 -2.55 -28.71 -3.08
CA GLU A 10 -1.47 -28.16 -2.23
C GLU A 10 -0.51 -27.27 -3.03
N ALA A 11 -0.19 -27.66 -4.27
CA ALA A 11 0.63 -26.86 -5.17
C ALA A 11 -0.03 -25.52 -5.54
N ALA A 12 -1.35 -25.50 -5.76
CA ALA A 12 -2.09 -24.26 -6.02
C ALA A 12 -2.09 -23.35 -4.79
N LEU A 13 -2.32 -23.91 -3.59
CA LEU A 13 -2.26 -23.14 -2.35
C LEU A 13 -0.87 -22.52 -2.14
N ALA A 14 0.19 -23.32 -2.26
CA ALA A 14 1.56 -22.83 -2.16
C ALA A 14 1.89 -21.76 -3.21
N ALA A 15 1.33 -21.87 -4.43
CA ALA A 15 1.51 -20.86 -5.46
C ALA A 15 0.77 -19.55 -5.15
N LEU A 16 -0.44 -19.63 -4.55
CA LEU A 16 -1.18 -18.45 -4.10
C LEU A 16 -0.47 -17.74 -2.94
N GLU A 17 0.04 -18.49 -1.97
CA GLU A 17 0.77 -17.94 -0.81
C GLU A 17 2.09 -17.26 -1.20
N ARG A 18 2.73 -17.76 -2.26
CA ARG A 18 4.01 -17.22 -2.76
C ARG A 18 3.85 -16.03 -3.70
N ASN A 19 2.64 -15.65 -4.08
CA ASN A 19 2.38 -14.55 -5.00
C ASN A 19 2.08 -13.26 -4.22
N ASP A 20 2.61 -12.13 -4.69
CA ASP A 20 2.62 -10.89 -3.90
C ASP A 20 1.30 -10.08 -3.95
N TRP A 21 0.33 -10.51 -4.78
CA TRP A 21 -1.01 -9.91 -4.95
C TRP A 21 -1.01 -8.37 -4.90
N PRO A 22 -0.35 -7.70 -5.86
CA PRO A 22 -0.15 -6.25 -5.83
C PRO A 22 -1.45 -5.43 -5.70
N GLY A 23 -2.58 -5.96 -6.15
CA GLY A 23 -3.94 -5.41 -6.04
C GLY A 23 -4.79 -6.02 -4.91
N ASN A 24 -4.15 -6.60 -3.90
CA ASN A 24 -4.72 -7.08 -2.64
C ASN A 24 -5.64 -8.32 -2.78
N ALA A 25 -6.43 -8.59 -1.74
CA ALA A 25 -7.38 -9.70 -1.64
C ALA A 25 -8.40 -9.78 -2.81
N ARG A 26 -8.57 -8.70 -3.57
CA ARG A 26 -9.44 -8.68 -4.75
C ARG A 26 -8.79 -9.27 -5.99
N GLU A 27 -7.48 -9.10 -6.17
CA GLU A 27 -6.75 -9.86 -7.19
C GLU A 27 -6.77 -11.34 -6.86
N LEU A 28 -6.56 -11.71 -5.59
CA LEU A 28 -6.74 -13.08 -5.14
C LEU A 28 -8.16 -13.58 -5.42
N GLN A 29 -9.18 -12.77 -5.11
CA GLN A 29 -10.58 -13.13 -5.38
C GLN A 29 -10.89 -13.26 -6.88
N ASN A 30 -10.33 -12.39 -7.72
CA ASN A 30 -10.52 -12.44 -9.17
C ASN A 30 -9.78 -13.64 -9.77
N CYS A 31 -8.55 -13.91 -9.32
CA CYS A 31 -7.80 -15.09 -9.69
C CYS A 31 -8.55 -16.36 -9.31
N LEU A 32 -9.03 -16.47 -8.07
CA LEU A 32 -9.81 -17.62 -7.62
C LEU A 32 -11.14 -17.75 -8.37
N ARG A 33 -11.80 -16.64 -8.69
CA ARG A 33 -13.04 -16.65 -9.50
C ARG A 33 -12.79 -17.14 -10.92
N GLN A 34 -11.71 -16.70 -11.53
CA GLN A 34 -11.30 -17.13 -12.86
C GLN A 34 -10.88 -18.60 -12.86
N ALA A 35 -10.09 -19.02 -11.87
CA ALA A 35 -9.71 -20.41 -11.69
C ALA A 35 -10.93 -21.32 -11.49
N LEU A 36 -11.93 -20.88 -10.71
CA LEU A 36 -13.18 -21.61 -10.53
C LEU A 36 -14.03 -21.69 -11.82
N ALA A 37 -13.93 -20.68 -12.69
CA ALA A 37 -14.60 -20.69 -13.98
C ALA A 37 -13.94 -21.67 -14.97
N LEU A 38 -12.61 -21.76 -14.92
CA LEU A 38 -11.77 -22.55 -15.84
C LEU A 38 -11.49 -23.98 -15.36
N ALA A 39 -11.65 -24.27 -14.08
CA ALA A 39 -11.39 -25.59 -13.53
C ALA A 39 -12.38 -26.61 -14.11
N ASP A 40 -11.83 -27.53 -14.90
CA ASP A 40 -12.57 -28.66 -15.51
C ASP A 40 -12.44 -29.96 -14.68
N GLY A 41 -11.62 -29.97 -13.62
CA GLY A 41 -11.35 -31.12 -12.76
C GLY A 41 -12.01 -31.07 -11.37
N SER A 42 -11.66 -32.03 -10.51
CA SER A 42 -12.15 -32.12 -9.12
C SER A 42 -11.46 -31.20 -8.12
N ALA A 43 -10.43 -30.45 -8.56
CA ALA A 43 -9.67 -29.50 -7.75
C ALA A 43 -9.10 -28.38 -8.63
N ILE A 44 -8.86 -27.20 -8.02
CA ILE A 44 -8.16 -26.09 -8.66
C ILE A 44 -6.65 -26.37 -8.60
N THR A 45 -6.01 -26.43 -9.77
CA THR A 45 -4.57 -26.64 -9.94
C THR A 45 -3.85 -25.33 -10.23
N VAL A 46 -2.51 -25.34 -10.17
CA VAL A 46 -1.69 -24.15 -10.50
C VAL A 46 -1.97 -23.65 -11.93
N ALA A 47 -2.25 -24.56 -12.86
CA ALA A 47 -2.54 -24.21 -14.25
C ALA A 47 -3.84 -23.38 -14.38
N ASP A 48 -4.83 -23.67 -13.53
CA ASP A 48 -6.12 -22.97 -13.51
C ASP A 48 -5.99 -21.54 -12.94
N LEU A 49 -5.04 -21.32 -12.04
CA LEU A 49 -4.78 -20.01 -11.43
C LEU A 49 -4.22 -19.00 -12.42
N ARG A 50 -3.58 -19.45 -13.51
CA ARG A 50 -2.94 -18.60 -14.54
C ARG A 50 -2.10 -17.47 -13.93
N LEU A 51 -1.38 -17.77 -12.85
CA LEU A 51 -0.50 -16.80 -12.20
C LEU A 51 0.59 -16.40 -13.21
N PRO A 52 0.95 -15.11 -13.31
CA PRO A 52 2.05 -14.70 -14.15
C PRO A 52 3.31 -15.46 -13.74
N ALA A 53 4.07 -15.96 -14.72
CA ALA A 53 5.37 -16.56 -14.45
C ALA A 53 6.21 -15.52 -13.70
N ARG A 54 6.70 -15.90 -12.52
CA ARG A 54 7.50 -15.04 -11.65
C ARG A 54 8.71 -14.55 -12.43
N GLU A 55 8.64 -13.34 -13.00
CA GLU A 55 9.86 -12.57 -13.19
C GLU A 55 10.44 -12.40 -11.77
N PRO A 56 11.73 -12.71 -11.56
CA PRO A 56 12.35 -12.51 -10.25
C PRO A 56 12.09 -11.06 -9.88
N ALA A 57 11.54 -10.83 -8.68
CA ALA A 57 11.12 -9.53 -8.16
C ALA A 57 12.08 -8.43 -8.62
N ARG A 58 11.80 -7.83 -9.77
CA ARG A 58 12.49 -6.64 -10.23
C ARG A 58 11.99 -5.61 -9.26
N GLU A 59 12.89 -5.14 -8.42
CA GLU A 59 12.68 -4.11 -7.41
C GLU A 59 11.45 -3.24 -7.75
N ASP A 60 10.37 -3.42 -6.97
CA ASP A 60 9.05 -2.78 -7.13
C ASP A 60 9.07 -1.24 -7.19
N SER A 61 10.24 -0.61 -7.11
CA SER A 61 10.48 0.79 -7.42
C SER A 61 9.82 1.19 -8.75
N GLY A 62 9.80 0.30 -9.75
CA GLY A 62 9.10 0.53 -11.02
C GLY A 62 7.57 0.58 -10.90
N ALA A 63 6.98 -0.18 -9.98
CA ALA A 63 5.53 -0.19 -9.74
C ALA A 63 5.08 1.09 -9.00
N ASP A 64 5.84 1.52 -8.00
CA ASP A 64 5.56 2.75 -7.26
C ASP A 64 5.72 4.00 -8.14
N GLU A 65 6.74 4.04 -9.01
CA GLU A 65 6.91 5.14 -9.96
C GLU A 65 5.80 5.13 -11.02
N ALA A 66 5.36 3.96 -11.51
CA ALA A 66 4.22 3.86 -12.42
C ALA A 66 2.91 4.36 -11.79
N VAL A 67 2.68 4.02 -10.51
CA VAL A 67 1.52 4.53 -9.75
C VAL A 67 1.62 6.04 -9.57
N LEU A 68 2.80 6.56 -9.23
CA LEU A 68 3.02 7.98 -9.06
C LEU A 68 2.83 8.74 -10.39
N ALA A 69 3.29 8.19 -11.51
CA ALA A 69 3.05 8.75 -12.83
C ALA A 69 1.55 8.81 -13.16
N MET A 70 0.78 7.77 -12.86
CA MET A 70 -0.68 7.79 -13.05
C MET A 70 -1.39 8.76 -12.10
N LEU A 71 -0.93 8.86 -10.85
CA LEU A 71 -1.42 9.87 -9.92
C LEU A 71 -1.19 11.29 -10.45
N ARG A 72 0.01 11.57 -10.97
CA ARG A 72 0.34 12.88 -11.57
C ARG A 72 -0.54 13.16 -12.79
N LEU A 73 -0.69 12.19 -13.70
CA LEU A 73 -1.53 12.31 -14.89
C LEU A 73 -2.99 12.63 -14.56
N HIS A 74 -3.51 12.05 -13.48
CA HIS A 74 -4.89 12.26 -13.02
C HIS A 74 -5.01 13.31 -11.91
N GLY A 75 -4.00 14.17 -11.71
CA GLY A 75 -4.07 15.28 -10.75
C GLY A 75 -4.32 14.84 -9.31
N PHE A 76 -3.81 13.66 -8.92
CA PHE A 76 -4.05 13.02 -7.63
C PHE A 76 -5.54 12.78 -7.32
N ASP A 77 -6.36 12.52 -8.34
CA ASP A 77 -7.69 11.95 -8.18
C ASP A 77 -7.57 10.43 -7.97
N MET A 78 -7.86 9.97 -6.74
CA MET A 78 -7.73 8.56 -6.38
C MET A 78 -8.69 7.66 -7.16
N GLN A 79 -9.89 8.15 -7.51
CA GLN A 79 -10.91 7.35 -8.18
C GLN A 79 -10.63 7.24 -9.68
N ALA A 80 -10.18 8.32 -10.31
CA ALA A 80 -9.75 8.31 -11.71
C ALA A 80 -8.50 7.44 -11.89
N THR A 81 -7.50 7.63 -11.02
CA THR A 81 -6.27 6.82 -11.02
C THR A 81 -6.58 5.34 -10.81
N ALA A 82 -7.47 5.01 -9.86
CA ALA A 82 -7.88 3.65 -9.60
C ALA A 82 -8.55 2.99 -10.81
N ARG A 83 -9.45 3.71 -11.50
CA ARG A 83 -10.07 3.21 -12.74
C ARG A 83 -9.03 2.97 -13.84
N ALA A 84 -8.08 3.89 -14.03
CA ALA A 84 -7.02 3.75 -15.03
C ALA A 84 -6.10 2.56 -14.76
N LEU A 85 -5.79 2.30 -13.48
CA LEU A 85 -4.97 1.17 -13.05
C LEU A 85 -5.75 -0.16 -12.91
N GLY A 86 -7.08 -0.15 -13.06
CA GLY A 86 -7.91 -1.32 -12.76
C GLY A 86 -7.92 -1.72 -11.28
N TRP A 87 -7.58 -0.80 -10.39
CA TRP A 87 -7.48 -1.03 -8.95
C TRP A 87 -8.68 -0.46 -8.18
N ASP A 88 -8.82 -0.86 -6.92
CA ASP A 88 -9.69 -0.15 -5.99
C ASP A 88 -9.08 1.20 -5.57
N ARG A 89 -9.97 2.18 -5.35
CA ARG A 89 -9.58 3.50 -4.79
C ARG A 89 -8.78 3.37 -3.50
N SER A 90 -9.13 2.39 -2.66
CA SER A 90 -8.42 2.13 -1.39
C SER A 90 -6.97 1.75 -1.64
N THR A 91 -6.69 0.91 -2.64
CA THR A 91 -5.33 0.49 -3.02
C THR A 91 -4.48 1.68 -3.41
N VAL A 92 -4.98 2.53 -4.32
CA VAL A 92 -4.27 3.75 -4.74
C VAL A 92 -4.02 4.68 -3.57
N THR A 93 -5.01 4.83 -2.67
CA THR A 93 -4.87 5.67 -1.47
C THR A 93 -3.79 5.15 -0.52
N GLN A 94 -3.70 3.83 -0.32
CA GLN A 94 -2.66 3.24 0.55
C GLN A 94 -1.27 3.34 -0.09
N ARG A 95 -1.15 3.14 -1.40
CA ARG A 95 0.11 3.35 -2.14
C ARG A 95 0.57 4.80 -2.00
N LEU A 96 -0.31 5.77 -2.24
CA LEU A 96 0.02 7.20 -2.06
C LEU A 96 0.42 7.52 -0.62
N LYS A 97 -0.25 6.95 0.39
CA LYS A 97 0.16 7.13 1.80
C LYS A 97 1.59 6.66 2.04
N GLY A 98 1.96 5.50 1.51
CA GLY A 98 3.32 4.96 1.62
C GLY A 98 4.37 5.85 0.96
N LEU A 99 4.10 6.29 -0.26
CA LEU A 99 4.94 7.25 -0.98
C LEU A 99 5.04 8.57 -0.22
N GLY A 100 3.94 9.03 0.36
CA GLY A 100 3.88 10.20 1.22
C GLY A 100 4.77 10.10 2.45
N PHE A 101 4.67 9.00 3.20
CA PHE A 101 5.52 8.78 4.37
C PHE A 101 6.99 8.69 4.00
N ARG A 102 7.32 8.01 2.89
CA ARG A 102 8.68 7.95 2.37
C ARG A 102 9.23 9.33 2.03
N ALA A 103 8.53 10.08 1.19
CA ALA A 103 8.96 11.41 0.76
C ALA A 103 9.14 12.38 1.94
N VAL A 104 8.28 12.32 2.96
CA VAL A 104 8.42 13.13 4.18
C VAL A 104 9.68 12.74 4.96
N VAL A 105 9.99 11.44 5.07
CA VAL A 105 11.22 10.99 5.72
C VAL A 105 12.45 11.43 4.94
N ASP A 106 12.46 11.25 3.62
CA ASP A 106 13.57 11.62 2.74
C ASP A 106 13.80 13.14 2.67
N SER A 107 12.73 13.92 2.89
CA SER A 107 12.78 15.38 3.02
C SER A 107 13.03 15.87 4.45
N ASN A 108 13.47 15.01 5.38
CA ASN A 108 13.73 15.35 6.79
C ASN A 108 12.53 16.02 7.50
N GLY A 109 11.31 15.68 7.12
CA GLY A 109 10.08 16.24 7.67
C GLY A 109 9.56 17.49 6.97
N ASP A 110 10.26 18.03 5.97
CA ASP A 110 9.77 19.14 5.14
C ASP A 110 8.66 18.62 4.20
N ARG A 111 7.42 18.96 4.53
CA ARG A 111 6.23 18.52 3.78
C ARG A 111 6.08 19.24 2.45
N GLY A 112 6.55 20.49 2.34
CA GLY A 112 6.50 21.25 1.10
C GLY A 112 7.46 20.64 0.07
N LYS A 113 8.68 20.31 0.51
CA LYS A 113 9.66 19.60 -0.31
C LYS A 113 9.17 18.20 -0.72
N ALA A 114 8.65 17.42 0.23
CA ALA A 114 8.08 16.10 -0.06
C ALA A 114 6.90 16.17 -1.03
N ALA A 115 6.04 17.18 -0.90
CA ALA A 115 4.91 17.38 -1.79
C ALA A 115 5.34 17.77 -3.19
N LEU A 116 6.35 18.63 -3.33
CA LEU A 116 6.91 19.01 -4.64
C LEU A 116 7.51 17.79 -5.36
N GLU A 117 8.27 16.96 -4.63
CA GLU A 117 8.86 15.73 -5.16
C GLU A 117 7.81 14.75 -5.69
N LEU A 118 6.77 14.48 -4.89
CA LEU A 118 5.68 13.60 -5.29
C LEU A 118 4.85 14.20 -6.43
N ALA A 119 4.53 15.48 -6.34
CA ALA A 119 3.73 16.17 -7.35
C ALA A 119 4.40 16.18 -8.72
N GLY A 120 5.72 16.35 -8.79
CA GLY A 120 6.46 16.53 -10.05
C GLY A 120 6.13 17.82 -10.81
N ASP A 121 5.04 18.49 -10.44
CA ASP A 121 4.55 19.76 -10.96
C ASP A 121 4.22 20.70 -9.78
N PRO A 122 4.80 21.92 -9.72
CA PRO A 122 4.46 22.93 -8.73
C PRO A 122 2.95 23.23 -8.61
N ALA A 123 2.19 23.12 -9.70
CA ALA A 123 0.74 23.37 -9.70
C ALA A 123 -0.04 22.36 -8.83
N LEU A 124 0.47 21.12 -8.72
CA LEU A 124 -0.13 20.05 -7.92
C LEU A 124 0.43 19.99 -6.48
N SER A 125 1.59 20.59 -6.24
CA SER A 125 2.31 20.53 -4.94
C SER A 125 1.44 20.89 -3.74
N ARG A 126 0.68 21.99 -3.81
CA ARG A 126 -0.19 22.44 -2.71
C ARG A 126 -1.26 21.41 -2.37
N MET A 127 -1.85 20.76 -3.39
CA MET A 127 -2.86 19.72 -3.16
C MET A 127 -2.23 18.47 -2.53
N VAL A 128 -1.06 18.07 -3.02
CA VAL A 128 -0.32 16.92 -2.46
C VAL A 128 0.06 17.19 -1.01
N GLU A 129 0.56 18.38 -0.69
CA GLU A 129 0.92 18.80 0.66
C GLU A 129 -0.27 18.69 1.63
N LEU A 130 -1.46 19.13 1.21
CA LEU A 130 -2.70 18.97 1.99
C LEU A 130 -2.98 17.49 2.30
N LYS A 131 -2.86 16.60 1.31
CA LYS A 131 -3.04 15.16 1.51
C LYS A 131 -1.99 14.57 2.45
N LEU A 132 -0.72 14.95 2.30
CA LEU A 132 0.37 14.50 3.19
C LEU A 132 0.12 14.93 4.63
N ARG A 133 -0.37 16.16 4.83
CA ARG A 133 -0.77 16.64 6.15
C ARG A 133 -1.91 15.80 6.74
N GLU A 134 -2.98 15.56 5.98
CA GLU A 134 -4.10 14.71 6.44
C GLU A 134 -3.63 13.30 6.84
N TYR A 135 -2.73 12.70 6.05
CA TYR A 135 -2.18 11.37 6.35
C TYR A 135 -1.31 11.37 7.60
N SER A 136 -0.48 12.41 7.76
CA SER A 136 0.35 12.59 8.95
C SER A 136 -0.51 12.78 10.19
N GLU A 137 -1.51 13.67 10.15
CA GLU A 137 -2.42 13.91 11.28
C GLU A 137 -3.22 12.66 11.66
N HIS A 138 -3.69 11.90 10.67
CA HIS A 138 -4.36 10.64 10.95
C HIS A 138 -3.41 9.63 11.61
N LEU A 139 -2.18 9.49 11.12
CA LEU A 139 -1.17 8.64 11.75
C LEU A 139 -0.91 9.09 13.20
N LEU A 140 -0.71 10.39 13.43
CA LEU A 140 -0.46 10.96 14.75
C LEU A 140 -1.60 10.71 15.73
N ARG A 141 -2.85 10.93 15.31
CA ARG A 141 -4.03 10.62 16.14
C ARG A 141 -4.14 9.15 16.51
N VAL A 142 -3.71 8.24 15.61
CA VAL A 142 -3.68 6.81 15.91
C VAL A 142 -2.61 6.51 16.94
N VAL A 143 -1.43 7.11 16.85
CA VAL A 143 -0.32 6.78 17.76
C VAL A 143 -0.39 7.49 19.12
N GLU A 144 -1.11 8.62 19.22
CA GLU A 144 -1.25 9.41 20.44
C GLU A 144 -1.83 8.61 21.63
N SER A 145 -2.70 7.65 21.34
CA SER A 145 -3.33 6.79 22.36
C SER A 145 -2.41 5.73 22.97
N PHE A 146 -1.18 5.58 22.46
CA PHE A 146 -0.23 4.55 22.92
C PHE A 146 0.84 5.13 23.84
N GLY A 147 1.30 4.30 24.79
CA GLY A 147 2.28 4.69 25.80
C GLY A 147 3.73 4.64 25.31
N SER A 148 4.01 3.85 24.26
CA SER A 148 5.35 3.69 23.69
C SER A 148 5.33 3.67 22.15
N SER A 149 6.48 3.97 21.55
CA SER A 149 6.67 3.90 20.10
C SER A 149 6.51 2.48 19.56
N ASP A 150 6.96 1.46 20.30
CA ASP A 150 6.86 0.05 19.88
C ASP A 150 5.40 -0.45 19.85
N GLU A 151 4.60 -0.11 20.86
CA GLU A 151 3.15 -0.40 20.86
C GLU A 151 2.42 0.28 19.70
N ALA A 152 2.75 1.56 19.46
CA ALA A 152 2.20 2.35 18.37
C ALA A 152 2.55 1.76 16.99
N ILE A 153 3.80 1.32 16.80
CA ILE A 153 4.25 0.68 15.55
C ILE A 153 3.50 -0.64 15.32
N ALA A 154 3.37 -1.49 16.35
CA ALA A 154 2.64 -2.74 16.25
C ALA A 154 1.16 -2.53 15.90
N ALA A 155 0.53 -1.50 16.47
CA ALA A 155 -0.84 -1.11 16.12
C ALA A 155 -0.96 -0.59 14.69
N CYS A 156 0.00 0.22 14.24
CA CYS A 156 0.05 0.71 12.87
C CYS A 156 0.20 -0.43 11.86
N ARG A 157 1.03 -1.44 12.15
CA ARG A 157 1.16 -2.65 11.31
C ARG A 157 -0.18 -3.37 11.10
N LYS A 158 -1.01 -3.48 12.14
CA LYS A 158 -2.34 -4.08 12.02
C LYS A 158 -3.32 -3.20 11.23
N ARG A 159 -3.24 -1.88 11.39
CA ARG A 159 -4.20 -0.93 10.81
C ARG A 159 -3.88 -0.55 9.36
N PHE A 160 -2.61 -0.54 8.99
CA PHE A 160 -2.11 -0.29 7.64
C PHE A 160 -1.71 -1.58 6.93
N LYS A 161 -2.45 -2.67 7.13
CA LYS A 161 -2.15 -4.01 6.56
C LYS A 161 -2.01 -4.07 5.02
N ASN A 162 -2.49 -3.04 4.31
CA ASN A 162 -2.40 -2.93 2.85
C ASN A 162 -1.30 -1.94 2.40
N LEU A 163 -0.47 -1.46 3.33
CA LEU A 163 0.69 -0.64 3.03
C LEU A 163 1.86 -1.57 2.66
N PRO A 164 2.54 -1.36 1.52
CA PRO A 164 3.71 -2.17 1.16
C PRO A 164 4.76 -2.18 2.25
N GLU A 165 5.35 -3.35 2.54
CA GLU A 165 6.35 -3.53 3.61
C GLU A 165 7.52 -2.54 3.53
N ARG A 166 7.93 -2.14 2.33
CA ARG A 166 9.00 -1.14 2.14
C ARG A 166 8.67 0.23 2.73
N HIS A 167 7.40 0.64 2.75
CA HIS A 167 6.98 1.91 3.33
C HIS A 167 6.74 1.83 4.84
N PHE A 168 6.69 0.61 5.40
CA PHE A 168 6.61 0.44 6.85
C PHE A 168 7.84 1.01 7.55
N ARG A 169 9.03 0.93 6.95
CA ARG A 169 10.23 1.57 7.51
C ARG A 169 10.05 3.08 7.68
N SER A 170 9.50 3.75 6.68
CA SER A 170 9.24 5.20 6.75
C SER A 170 8.17 5.52 7.80
N LEU A 171 7.13 4.70 7.89
CA LEU A 171 6.11 4.83 8.95
C LEU A 171 6.73 4.69 10.34
N GLU A 172 7.55 3.66 10.56
CA GLU A 172 8.23 3.41 11.84
C GLU A 172 9.11 4.58 12.26
N LEU A 173 9.88 5.14 11.32
CA LEU A 173 10.71 6.31 11.58
C LEU A 173 9.87 7.53 11.99
N LEU A 174 8.75 7.79 11.31
CA LEU A 174 7.86 8.90 11.66
C LEU A 174 7.25 8.73 13.05
N VAL A 175 6.84 7.50 13.41
CA VAL A 175 6.29 7.21 14.74
C VAL A 175 7.37 7.39 15.82
N ARG A 176 8.57 6.86 15.62
CA ARG A 176 9.68 7.03 16.58
C ARG A 176 10.03 8.51 16.78
N GLN A 177 10.18 9.26 15.69
CA GLN A 177 10.45 10.70 15.74
C GLN A 177 9.36 11.48 16.51
N HIS A 178 8.10 11.08 16.39
CA HIS A 178 7.01 11.70 17.15
C HIS A 178 7.16 11.47 18.66
N PHE A 179 7.44 10.24 19.09
CA PHE A 179 7.65 9.91 20.51
C PHE A 179 8.91 10.56 21.09
N ASP A 180 10.01 10.63 20.32
CA ASP A 180 11.23 11.32 20.74
C ASP A 180 11.00 12.82 20.97
N ARG A 181 10.25 13.47 20.06
CA ARG A 181 9.84 14.87 20.22
C ARG A 181 8.96 15.04 21.45
N ARG A 182 7.96 14.18 21.65
CA ARG A 182 7.07 14.21 22.83
C ARG A 182 7.84 14.07 24.14
N SER A 183 8.83 13.18 24.21
CA SER A 183 9.68 13.01 25.39
C SER A 183 10.56 14.24 25.66
N SER A 184 11.03 14.90 24.60
CA SER A 184 11.82 16.13 24.71
C SER A 184 10.99 17.32 25.22
N THR A 185 9.70 17.41 24.85
CA THR A 185 8.80 18.47 25.34
C THR A 185 8.36 18.29 26.80
N VAL A 186 8.37 17.07 27.33
CA VAL A 186 7.96 16.77 28.72
C VAL A 186 9.12 16.97 29.73
N LYS A 187 10.35 17.15 29.24
CA LYS A 187 11.55 17.34 30.07
C LYS A 187 11.90 18.81 30.39
N VAL A 188 11.00 19.76 30.15
CA VAL A 188 11.18 21.19 30.46
C VAL A 188 10.22 21.62 31.56
#